data_AF-A0A3C1H4M9-F1
#
_entry.id   AF-A0A3C1H4M9-F1
#
_cell.length_a   1.000
_cell.length_b   1.000
_cell.length_c   1.000
_cell.angle_alpha   90.00
_cell.angle_beta   90.00
_cell.angle_gamma   90.00
#
_symmetry.space_group_name_H-M   'P 1'
#
loop_
_entity.id
_entity.type
_entity.pdbx_description
1 polymer ?
#
loop_
_entity_poly.entity_id
_entity_poly.type
_entity_poly.pdbx_seq_one_letter_code
_entity_poly.pdbx_strand_id
1 'polypeptide(L)'
;RHDSGDPYAWGEKIIAHYQKYGVDPKTKLLLFSDSLDFDRAQKLYDYFCDKTKVSFGIGTFCSNDTEEQALNIVIKLQYVNGRPVAKLSDDAGKAMCRDEAYLEYLRRAVEFRLKR
;
A
#
# COMPACT_ATOMS: atom_id res chain seq x y z
N ARG A 1 3.22 5.99 -0.23
CA ARG A 1 2.90 5.10 -1.36
C ARG A 1 1.80 4.16 -0.92
N HIS A 2 0.73 4.08 -1.69
CA HIS A 2 -0.38 3.16 -1.48
C HIS A 2 -0.13 1.86 -2.27
N ASP A 3 -0.28 0.73 -1.60
CA ASP A 3 0.07 -0.62 -2.10
C ASP A 3 -0.88 -1.73 -1.59
N SER A 4 -1.91 -1.37 -0.82
CA SER A 4 -2.97 -2.26 -0.31
C SER A 4 -4.10 -1.46 0.36
N GLY A 5 -5.30 -2.04 0.47
CA GLY A 5 -6.47 -1.42 1.11
C GLY A 5 -7.14 -0.31 0.29
N ASP A 6 -8.14 0.36 0.85
CA ASP A 6 -8.87 1.45 0.17
C ASP A 6 -7.97 2.67 -0.10
N PRO A 7 -7.71 3.03 -1.37
CA PRO A 7 -6.86 4.16 -1.71
C PRO A 7 -7.43 5.51 -1.28
N TYR A 8 -8.75 5.67 -1.21
CA TYR A 8 -9.38 6.93 -0.80
C TYR A 8 -9.20 7.16 0.69
N ALA A 9 -9.57 6.16 1.52
CA ALA A 9 -9.33 6.23 2.95
C ALA A 9 -7.84 6.38 3.29
N TRP A 10 -6.94 5.71 2.56
CA TRP A 10 -5.50 5.87 2.75
C TRP A 10 -5.05 7.30 2.43
N GLY A 11 -5.46 7.86 1.29
CA GLY A 11 -5.07 9.21 0.87
C GLY A 11 -5.55 10.28 1.83
N GLU A 12 -6.81 10.20 2.28
CA GLU A 12 -7.37 11.13 3.28
C GLU A 12 -6.62 11.04 4.61
N LYS A 13 -6.28 9.82 5.08
CA LYS A 13 -5.48 9.63 6.30
C LYS A 13 -4.11 10.30 6.18
N ILE A 14 -3.43 10.18 5.04
CA ILE A 14 -2.11 10.79 4.84
C ILE A 14 -2.21 12.32 4.74
N ILE A 15 -3.21 12.86 4.05
CA ILE A 15 -3.44 14.31 3.97
C ILE A 15 -3.71 14.88 5.36
N ALA A 16 -4.62 14.27 6.12
CA ALA A 16 -4.92 14.67 7.49
C ALA A 16 -3.69 14.58 8.40
N HIS A 17 -2.85 13.55 8.21
CA HIS A 17 -1.59 13.42 8.93
C HIS A 17 -0.63 14.57 8.63
N TYR A 18 -0.44 14.95 7.36
CA TYR A 18 0.40 16.10 7.02
C TYR A 18 -0.12 17.40 7.64
N GLN A 19 -1.42 17.66 7.51
CA GLN A 19 -2.06 18.86 8.06
C GLN A 19 -1.90 18.93 9.59
N LYS A 20 -2.08 17.81 10.31
CA LYS A 20 -1.91 17.72 11.76
C LYS A 20 -0.53 18.19 12.23
N TYR A 21 0.51 17.97 11.43
CA TYR A 21 1.88 18.35 11.75
C TYR A 21 2.34 19.63 11.03
N GLY A 22 1.41 20.43 10.48
CA GLY A 22 1.70 21.71 9.85
C GLY A 22 2.42 21.59 8.49
N VAL A 23 2.38 20.42 7.86
CA VAL A 23 2.95 20.19 6.54
C VAL A 23 1.88 20.40 5.48
N ASP A 24 2.16 21.25 4.50
CA ASP A 24 1.27 21.43 3.33
C ASP A 24 1.26 20.16 2.45
N PRO A 25 0.12 19.44 2.32
CA PRO A 25 0.00 18.24 1.50
C PRO A 25 0.24 18.50 0.01
N LYS A 26 0.05 19.73 -0.49
CA LYS A 26 0.31 20.08 -1.90
C LYS A 26 1.79 20.04 -2.26
N THR A 27 2.67 20.10 -1.26
CA THR A 27 4.12 19.93 -1.45
C THR A 27 4.53 18.47 -1.56
N LYS A 28 3.66 17.53 -1.17
CA LYS A 28 3.94 16.09 -1.10
C LYS A 28 3.31 15.35 -2.29
N LEU A 29 3.79 14.14 -2.50
CA LEU A 29 3.35 13.25 -3.59
C LEU A 29 2.75 11.97 -3.02
N LEU A 30 1.50 11.70 -3.38
CA LEU A 30 0.87 10.40 -3.16
C LEU A 30 1.05 9.52 -4.40
N LEU A 31 1.84 8.46 -4.25
CA LEU A 31 2.01 7.42 -5.27
C LEU A 31 1.05 6.27 -5.01
N PHE A 32 0.15 5.99 -5.96
CA PHE A 32 -0.76 4.85 -5.95
C PHE A 32 -0.26 3.76 -6.90
N SER A 33 -0.19 2.50 -6.44
CA SER A 33 0.34 1.41 -7.26
C SER A 33 -0.35 0.06 -7.02
N ASP A 34 -1.48 0.01 -6.32
CA ASP A 34 -2.19 -1.23 -6.02
C ASP A 34 -3.13 -1.62 -7.17
N SER A 35 -2.64 -2.50 -8.06
CA SER A 35 -3.41 -3.13 -9.15
C SER A 35 -4.33 -2.16 -9.90
N LEU A 36 -3.76 -1.06 -10.39
CA LEU A 36 -4.49 0.00 -11.09
C LEU A 36 -4.69 -0.32 -12.58
N ASP A 37 -5.76 0.24 -13.12
CA ASP A 37 -6.03 0.47 -14.54
C ASP A 37 -6.20 2.00 -14.77
N PHE A 38 -6.40 2.43 -16.02
CA PHE A 38 -6.54 3.86 -16.32
C PHE A 38 -7.79 4.49 -15.70
N ASP A 39 -8.93 3.79 -15.67
CA ASP A 39 -10.18 4.32 -15.11
C ASP A 39 -10.06 4.54 -13.59
N ARG A 40 -9.46 3.60 -12.88
CA ARG A 40 -9.19 3.71 -11.44
C ARG A 40 -8.17 4.80 -11.15
N ALA A 41 -7.13 4.92 -11.97
CA ALA A 41 -6.15 6.00 -11.84
C ALA A 41 -6.79 7.38 -12.07
N GLN A 42 -7.65 7.51 -13.09
CA GLN A 42 -8.38 8.75 -13.37
C GLN A 42 -9.29 9.16 -12.20
N LYS A 43 -10.09 8.23 -11.67
CA LYS A 43 -10.96 8.50 -10.52
C LYS A 43 -10.16 8.97 -9.29
N LEU A 44 -8.98 8.38 -9.05
CA LEU A 44 -8.08 8.81 -7.98
C LEU A 44 -7.48 10.18 -8.26
N TYR A 45 -7.12 10.47 -9.51
CA TYR A 45 -6.65 11.78 -9.91
C TYR A 45 -7.71 12.85 -9.64
N ASP A 46 -8.93 12.66 -10.15
CA ASP A 46 -10.03 13.61 -10.00
C ASP A 46 -10.35 13.90 -8.52
N TYR A 47 -10.20 12.89 -7.67
CA TYR A 47 -10.49 13.04 -6.23
C TYR A 47 -9.39 13.77 -5.45
N PHE A 48 -8.11 13.64 -5.85
CA PHE A 48 -6.96 14.12 -5.08
C PHE A 48 -6.19 15.28 -5.71
N CYS A 49 -6.40 15.59 -6.99
CA CYS A 49 -5.60 16.57 -7.75
C CYS A 49 -5.55 17.95 -7.10
N ASP A 50 -6.63 18.42 -6.50
CA ASP A 50 -6.70 19.71 -5.81
C ASP A 50 -6.15 19.68 -4.37
N LYS A 51 -5.93 18.49 -3.82
CA LYS A 51 -5.52 18.28 -2.42
C LYS A 51 -4.02 18.03 -2.29
N THR A 52 -3.41 17.33 -3.24
CA THR A 52 -2.01 16.91 -3.19
C THR A 52 -1.51 16.52 -4.59
N LYS A 53 -0.19 16.40 -4.78
CA LYS A 53 0.33 15.85 -6.03
C LYS A 53 0.08 14.34 -6.03
N VAL A 54 -0.29 13.79 -7.19
CA VAL A 54 -0.51 12.35 -7.35
C VAL A 54 0.37 11.78 -8.46
N SER A 55 0.72 10.51 -8.31
CA SER A 55 1.41 9.71 -9.33
C SER A 55 0.89 8.28 -9.28
N PHE A 56 0.96 7.58 -10.41
CA PHE A 56 0.40 6.25 -10.59
C PHE A 56 1.46 5.29 -11.12
N GLY A 57 1.67 4.19 -10.41
CA GLY A 57 2.44 3.05 -10.88
C GLY A 57 1.49 1.98 -11.42
N ILE A 58 1.30 1.96 -12.74
CA ILE A 58 0.47 0.96 -13.42
C ILE A 58 1.38 -0.14 -13.97
N GLY A 59 1.22 -1.35 -13.44
CA GLY A 59 2.07 -2.50 -13.76
C GLY A 59 1.48 -3.34 -14.88
N THR A 60 0.97 -4.53 -14.52
CA THR A 60 0.45 -5.56 -15.44
C THR A 60 -0.50 -5.01 -16.49
N PHE A 61 -1.38 -4.07 -16.12
CA PHE A 61 -2.33 -3.44 -17.05
C PHE A 61 -1.66 -2.70 -18.22
N CYS A 62 -0.44 -2.17 -18.05
CA CYS A 62 0.29 -1.54 -19.17
C CYS A 62 1.23 -2.50 -19.87
N SER A 63 1.84 -3.44 -19.14
CA SER A 63 2.96 -4.24 -19.65
C SER A 63 2.59 -5.65 -20.09
N ASN A 64 1.40 -6.14 -19.76
CA ASN A 64 0.91 -7.46 -20.12
C ASN A 64 -0.61 -7.42 -20.40
N ASP A 65 -1.02 -6.46 -21.21
CA ASP A 65 -2.39 -6.30 -21.71
C ASP A 65 -2.54 -7.06 -23.03
N THR A 66 -2.72 -8.37 -22.92
CA THR A 66 -2.93 -9.28 -24.05
C THR A 66 -4.21 -10.07 -23.83
N GLU A 67 -4.61 -10.89 -24.81
CA GLU A 67 -5.74 -11.80 -24.64
C GLU A 67 -5.47 -12.92 -23.60
N GLU A 68 -4.21 -13.10 -23.20
CA GLU A 68 -3.79 -14.12 -22.24
C GLU A 68 -3.78 -13.61 -20.80
N GLN A 69 -4.17 -14.48 -19.87
CA GLN A 69 -4.18 -14.13 -18.45
C GLN A 69 -2.75 -14.01 -17.90
N ALA A 70 -2.42 -12.85 -17.34
CA ALA A 70 -1.14 -12.62 -16.69
C ALA A 70 -0.93 -13.54 -15.47
N LEU A 71 0.27 -14.10 -15.35
CA LEU A 71 0.65 -14.93 -14.20
C LEU A 71 0.75 -14.09 -12.92
N ASN A 72 0.13 -14.57 -11.84
CA ASN A 72 0.25 -13.95 -10.52
C ASN A 72 1.43 -14.57 -9.74
N ILE A 73 2.64 -14.07 -10.01
CA ILE A 73 3.89 -14.56 -9.41
C ILE A 73 4.44 -13.52 -8.43
N VAL A 74 4.86 -13.96 -7.25
CA VAL A 74 5.44 -13.10 -6.22
C VAL A 74 6.78 -13.63 -5.73
N ILE A 75 7.72 -12.73 -5.48
CA ILE A 75 8.96 -12.99 -4.72
C ILE A 75 8.90 -12.13 -3.45
N LYS A 76 9.18 -12.74 -2.30
CA LYS A 76 9.17 -12.09 -0.99
C LYS A 76 10.39 -12.50 -0.18
N LEU A 77 10.89 -11.57 0.62
CA LEU A 77 11.93 -11.84 1.58
C LEU A 77 11.35 -12.66 2.74
N GLN A 78 11.99 -13.78 3.06
CA GLN A 78 11.53 -14.70 4.11
C GLN A 78 12.39 -14.61 5.38
N TYR A 79 13.69 -14.35 5.24
CA TYR A 79 14.64 -14.34 6.35
C TYR A 79 15.70 -13.24 6.18
N VAL A 80 16.15 -12.67 7.30
CA VAL A 80 17.32 -11.79 7.40
C VAL A 80 18.12 -12.20 8.62
N ASN A 81 19.44 -12.41 8.48
CA ASN A 81 20.31 -12.84 9.57
C ASN A 81 19.79 -14.08 10.32
N GLY A 82 19.24 -15.06 9.59
CA GLY A 82 18.67 -16.29 10.14
C GLY A 82 17.34 -16.12 10.89
N ARG A 83 16.74 -14.93 10.90
CA ARG A 83 15.47 -14.64 11.58
C ARG A 83 14.33 -14.44 10.59
N PRO A 84 13.11 -14.89 10.89
CA PRO A 84 11.95 -14.67 10.02
C PRO A 84 11.63 -13.19 9.90
N VAL A 85 11.12 -12.80 8.74
CA VAL A 85 10.50 -11.49 8.52
C VAL A 85 9.07 -11.68 8.00
N ALA A 86 8.24 -10.65 8.12
CA ALA A 86 6.84 -10.71 7.71
C ALA A 86 6.38 -9.37 7.11
N LYS A 87 5.43 -9.44 6.17
CA LYS A 87 4.65 -8.28 5.71
C LYS A 87 3.27 -8.32 6.36
N LEU A 88 2.96 -7.33 7.19
CA LEU A 88 1.59 -7.01 7.57
C LEU A 88 1.04 -6.05 6.51
N SER A 89 -0.15 -6.35 5.99
CA SER A 89 -0.85 -5.52 5.01
C SER A 89 -2.14 -4.99 5.65
N ASP A 90 -2.63 -3.85 5.16
CA ASP A 90 -3.94 -3.32 5.55
C ASP A 90 -5.10 -4.21 5.08
N ASP A 91 -4.84 -5.15 4.14
CA ASP A 91 -5.76 -6.22 3.77
C ASP A 91 -5.43 -7.49 4.59
N ALA A 92 -6.37 -7.93 5.43
CA ALA A 92 -6.17 -9.05 6.36
C ALA A 92 -5.72 -10.37 5.69
N GLY A 93 -6.15 -10.61 4.44
CA GLY A 93 -5.78 -11.79 3.65
C GLY A 93 -4.40 -11.74 2.99
N LYS A 94 -3.69 -10.60 3.04
CA LYS A 94 -2.37 -10.42 2.38
C LYS A 94 -1.18 -10.53 3.34
N ALA A 95 -1.40 -11.00 4.57
CA ALA A 95 -0.30 -11.27 5.50
C ALA A 95 0.55 -12.43 4.99
N MET A 96 1.87 -12.24 4.91
CA MET A 96 2.81 -13.29 4.47
C MET A 96 3.91 -13.48 5.50
N CYS A 97 3.94 -14.67 6.10
CA CYS A 97 5.04 -15.22 6.87
C CYS A 97 4.87 -16.75 6.94
N ARG A 98 5.96 -17.51 6.89
CA ARG A 98 5.90 -18.98 7.11
C ARG A 98 6.01 -19.37 8.58
N ASP A 99 6.39 -18.43 9.43
CA ASP A 99 6.52 -18.61 10.87
C ASP A 99 5.31 -17.94 11.56
N GLU A 100 4.33 -18.76 11.95
CA GLU A 100 3.09 -18.29 12.57
C GLU A 100 3.34 -17.64 13.94
N ALA A 101 4.28 -18.19 14.72
CA ALA A 101 4.63 -17.66 16.03
C ALA A 101 5.23 -16.25 15.91
N TYR A 102 6.11 -16.05 14.92
CA TYR A 102 6.65 -14.72 14.61
C TYR A 102 5.56 -13.76 14.11
N LEU A 103 4.65 -14.22 13.26
CA LEU A 103 3.55 -13.39 12.76
C LEU A 103 2.62 -12.93 13.89
N GLU A 104 2.28 -13.82 14.83
CA GLU A 104 1.47 -13.49 15.99
C GLU A 104 2.18 -12.49 16.92
N TYR A 105 3.46 -12.73 17.20
CA TYR A 105 4.29 -11.79 17.95
C TYR A 105 4.28 -10.39 17.31
N LEU A 106 4.49 -10.31 15.99
CA LEU A 106 4.51 -9.04 15.27
C LEU A 106 3.16 -8.32 15.31
N ARG A 107 2.05 -9.05 15.14
CA ARG A 107 0.69 -8.49 15.26
C ARG A 107 0.46 -7.87 16.65
N ARG A 108 0.78 -8.61 17.71
CA ARG A 108 0.66 -8.12 19.10
C ARG A 108 1.53 -6.89 19.35
N ALA A 109 2.75 -6.87 18.83
CA ALA A 109 3.66 -5.74 18.98
C ALA A 109 3.13 -4.47 18.31
N VAL A 110 2.56 -4.59 17.11
CA VAL A 110 1.93 -3.46 16.39
C VAL A 110 0.67 -2.99 17.10
N GLU A 111 -0.21 -3.92 17.52
CA GLU A 111 -1.44 -3.58 18.24
C GLU A 111 -1.16 -2.81 19.54
N PHE A 112 -0.16 -3.26 20.31
CA PHE A 112 0.29 -2.56 21.52
C PHE A 112 0.72 -1.12 21.23
N ARG A 113 1.40 -0.87 20.09
CA ARG A 113 1.86 0.47 19.70
C ARG A 113 0.72 1.38 19.23
N LEU A 114 -0.35 0.82 18.66
CA LEU A 114 -1.50 1.59 18.21
C LEU A 114 -2.45 1.99 19.35
N LYS A 115 -2.48 1.21 20.43
CA LYS A 115 -3.33 1.46 21.61
C LYS A 115 -2.70 2.38 22.66
N ARG A 116 -1.45 2.80 22.45
CA ARG A 116 -0.70 3.67 23.36
C ARG A 116 -0.70 5.10 22.85
#